data_AF-A0A3C0KT65-F1
#
_entry.id   AF-A0A3C0KT65-F1
#
_cell.length_a   1.000
_cell.length_b   1.000
_cell.length_c   1.000
_cell.angle_alpha   90.00
_cell.angle_beta   90.00
_cell.angle_gamma   90.00
#
_symmetry.space_group_name_H-M   'P 1'
#
loop_
_entity.id
_entity.type
_entity.pdbx_description
1 polymer ?
#
loop_
_entity_poly.entity_id
_entity_poly.type
_entity_poly.pdbx_seq_one_letter_code
_entity_poly.pdbx_strand_id
1 'polypeptide(L)'
;MLKRLKICLVVTFLLLSSPAGLYSQPVLNGTGATFPSPLYFKWIEAYGKDEHVRIVYKEVGSSEGIRLLLAREVDFGGTDAFLSEGDMGKTPDTILHIPTCIGAVAIIYNLPGNPDLKLSPDILADIFLGKITSWSDRRISQINRSTMPAKLKISVVHRSEGSGTTFLLSDYLTKVNHNWKKTIGTGKQLRWQTGIGVEENSGVSDLVKKIPGSIGYVSLNYAVALKLPTAALKNERGRYMKPTVESVSSAASIDLPADARALITNSGHPNAYPISGFSYIVLFREQAYHQRSKEKAESLARFLWWCIHEGQREAGPLFYAPLPRQAVLVTEKILRSLAYAGQPLLKP
;
A
#
# COMPACT_ATOMS: atom_id res chain seq x y z
N MET A 1 -42.93 80.91 -16.14
CA MET A 1 -43.77 80.05 -15.27
C MET A 1 -43.27 78.61 -15.38
N LEU A 2 -42.27 78.21 -14.56
CA LEU A 2 -41.83 76.81 -14.48
C LEU A 2 -42.37 76.17 -13.20
N LYS A 3 -43.09 75.06 -13.37
CA LYS A 3 -43.66 74.24 -12.29
C LYS A 3 -42.58 73.40 -11.61
N ARG A 4 -42.67 73.35 -10.28
CA ARG A 4 -41.86 72.53 -9.35
C ARG A 4 -42.16 71.04 -9.54
N LEU A 5 -41.12 70.20 -9.54
CA LEU A 5 -41.23 68.75 -9.36
C LEU A 5 -40.64 68.37 -7.99
N LYS A 6 -41.48 67.83 -7.10
CA LYS A 6 -41.06 67.27 -5.81
C LYS A 6 -40.75 65.79 -6.01
N ILE A 7 -39.53 65.36 -5.72
CA ILE A 7 -39.16 63.95 -5.65
C ILE A 7 -39.17 63.54 -4.17
N CYS A 8 -40.03 62.58 -3.82
CA CYS A 8 -40.12 61.97 -2.50
C CYS A 8 -39.17 60.77 -2.47
N LEU A 9 -38.15 60.80 -1.59
CA LEU A 9 -37.21 59.69 -1.42
C LEU A 9 -37.80 58.72 -0.38
N VAL A 10 -38.21 57.53 -0.82
CA VAL A 10 -38.59 56.42 0.07
C VAL A 10 -37.31 55.63 0.39
N VAL A 11 -36.91 55.63 1.66
CA VAL A 11 -35.80 54.80 2.15
C VAL A 11 -36.36 53.47 2.65
N THR A 12 -36.13 52.40 1.89
CA THR A 12 -36.48 51.04 2.29
C THR A 12 -35.29 50.42 3.03
N PHE A 13 -35.46 50.13 4.32
CA PHE A 13 -34.49 49.38 5.12
C PHE A 13 -34.50 47.91 4.70
N LEU A 14 -33.44 47.44 4.04
CA LEU A 14 -33.21 46.02 3.78
C LEU A 14 -32.63 45.36 5.03
N LEU A 15 -33.40 44.44 5.62
CA LEU A 15 -32.94 43.52 6.67
C LEU A 15 -31.82 42.64 6.09
N LEU A 16 -30.60 42.83 6.59
CA LEU A 16 -29.47 41.94 6.36
C LEU A 16 -29.74 40.61 7.07
N SER A 17 -30.19 39.61 6.30
CA SER A 17 -30.11 38.21 6.72
C SER A 17 -28.65 37.79 6.79
N SER A 18 -28.18 37.44 7.99
CA SER A 18 -26.84 36.90 8.23
C SER A 18 -26.55 35.73 7.27
N PRO A 19 -25.39 35.67 6.61
CA PRO A 19 -25.02 34.48 5.85
C PRO A 19 -24.84 33.34 6.84
N ALA A 20 -25.68 32.31 6.73
CA ALA A 20 -25.39 31.01 7.33
C ALA A 20 -24.00 30.61 6.83
N GLY A 21 -23.05 30.45 7.75
CA GLY A 21 -21.67 30.10 7.40
C GLY A 21 -21.67 28.82 6.56
N LEU A 22 -21.11 28.88 5.36
CA LEU A 22 -20.76 27.68 4.61
C LEU A 22 -19.74 26.91 5.46
N TYR A 23 -20.17 25.85 6.14
CA TYR A 23 -19.26 24.88 6.72
C TYR A 23 -18.47 24.24 5.58
N SER A 24 -17.20 24.63 5.45
CA SER A 24 -16.25 24.00 4.54
C SER A 24 -16.03 22.57 5.01
N GLN A 25 -16.55 21.58 4.28
CA GLN A 25 -16.30 20.17 4.57
C GLN A 25 -14.78 19.90 4.70
N PRO A 26 -14.30 19.26 5.79
CA PRO A 26 -12.89 18.92 5.93
C PRO A 26 -12.39 18.11 4.74
N VAL A 27 -11.20 18.46 4.24
CA VAL A 27 -10.50 17.71 3.18
C VAL A 27 -9.30 17.01 3.78
N LEU A 28 -9.29 15.68 3.75
CA LEU A 28 -8.17 14.82 4.13
C LEU A 28 -7.36 14.44 2.89
N ASN A 29 -6.10 14.83 2.85
CA ASN A 29 -5.18 14.53 1.77
C ASN A 29 -4.23 13.42 2.19
N GLY A 30 -4.28 12.29 1.49
CA GLY A 30 -3.35 11.19 1.60
C GLY A 30 -2.54 10.99 0.33
N THR A 31 -1.37 10.39 0.45
CA THR A 31 -0.55 10.02 -0.71
C THR A 31 0.37 8.85 -0.39
N GLY A 32 0.75 8.04 -1.38
CA GLY A 32 1.83 7.08 -1.20
C GLY A 32 1.67 5.77 -1.96
N ALA A 33 1.77 4.67 -1.23
CA ALA A 33 1.76 3.30 -1.75
C ALA A 33 0.62 3.03 -2.74
N THR A 34 0.97 2.39 -3.85
CA THR A 34 0.02 1.87 -4.85
C THR A 34 -0.38 0.43 -4.58
N PHE A 35 0.25 -0.24 -3.61
CA PHE A 35 -0.12 -1.59 -3.24
C PHE A 35 -1.51 -1.69 -2.60
N PRO A 36 -1.92 -0.83 -1.63
CA PRO A 36 -3.24 -0.89 -1.03
C PRO A 36 -4.26 0.07 -1.69
N SER A 37 -3.87 0.83 -2.71
CA SER A 37 -4.67 1.96 -3.22
C SER A 37 -6.07 1.53 -3.68
N PRO A 38 -6.31 0.34 -4.28
CA PRO A 38 -7.68 -0.06 -4.61
C PRO A 38 -8.57 -0.27 -3.38
N LEU A 39 -8.00 -0.73 -2.26
CA LEU A 39 -8.73 -0.80 -0.99
C LEU A 39 -9.03 0.60 -0.45
N TYR A 40 -8.05 1.51 -0.50
CA TYR A 40 -8.24 2.89 -0.04
C TYR A 40 -9.29 3.62 -0.87
N PHE A 41 -9.29 3.47 -2.20
CA PHE A 41 -10.34 4.04 -3.04
C PHE A 41 -11.71 3.46 -2.73
N LYS A 42 -11.80 2.15 -2.44
CA LYS A 42 -13.06 1.55 -2.03
C LYS A 42 -13.54 2.06 -0.67
N TRP A 43 -12.64 2.25 0.28
CA TRP A 43 -12.93 2.87 1.57
C TRP A 43 -13.39 4.31 1.42
N ILE A 44 -12.72 5.11 0.60
CA ILE A 44 -13.12 6.50 0.33
C ILE A 44 -14.52 6.55 -0.28
N GLU A 45 -14.83 5.67 -1.23
CA GLU A 45 -16.17 5.56 -1.83
C GLU A 45 -17.23 5.14 -0.81
N ALA A 46 -16.92 4.17 0.06
CA ALA A 46 -17.86 3.63 1.04
C ALA A 46 -18.10 4.57 2.23
N TYR A 47 -17.02 5.16 2.77
CA TYR A 47 -17.09 6.08 3.92
C TYR A 47 -17.67 7.44 3.54
N GLY A 48 -17.33 7.96 2.35
CA GLY A 48 -17.77 9.28 1.89
C GLY A 48 -19.27 9.40 1.58
N LYS A 49 -20.04 8.29 1.58
CA LYS A 49 -21.49 8.31 1.35
C LYS A 49 -22.28 8.87 2.53
N ASP A 50 -21.79 8.61 3.75
CA ASP A 50 -22.53 8.88 4.99
C ASP A 50 -21.90 10.02 5.81
N GLU A 51 -20.73 10.53 5.39
CA GLU A 51 -19.90 11.40 6.20
C GLU A 51 -19.62 12.75 5.49
N HIS A 52 -19.67 13.84 6.26
CA HIS A 52 -19.36 15.19 5.77
C HIS A 52 -17.84 15.46 5.65
N VAL A 53 -17.10 14.57 4.98
CA VAL A 53 -15.64 14.68 4.79
C VAL A 53 -15.23 14.25 3.40
N ARG A 54 -14.36 15.04 2.76
CA ARG A 54 -13.76 14.69 1.48
C ARG A 54 -12.39 14.07 1.71
N ILE A 55 -12.15 12.90 1.14
CA ILE A 55 -10.86 12.22 1.23
C ILE A 55 -10.28 12.12 -0.17
N VAL A 56 -9.01 12.51 -0.32
CA VAL A 56 -8.24 12.41 -1.57
C VAL A 56 -7.02 11.56 -1.30
N TYR A 57 -6.79 10.54 -2.12
CA TYR A 57 -5.57 9.73 -2.07
C TYR A 57 -4.87 9.79 -3.43
N LYS A 58 -3.56 10.05 -3.43
CA LYS A 58 -2.72 10.05 -4.64
C LYS A 58 -1.73 8.90 -4.61
N GLU A 59 -1.63 8.20 -5.72
CA GLU A 59 -0.65 7.15 -5.96
C GLU A 59 0.68 7.79 -6.38
N VAL A 60 1.73 7.61 -5.57
CA VAL A 60 3.08 8.16 -5.84
C VAL A 60 4.21 7.21 -5.40
N GLY A 61 3.87 6.05 -4.84
CA GLY A 61 4.82 5.13 -4.22
C GLY A 61 5.11 5.45 -2.75
N SER A 62 5.55 4.43 -2.01
CA SER A 62 5.71 4.50 -0.55
C SER A 62 6.79 5.49 -0.09
N SER A 63 7.90 5.60 -0.83
CA SER A 63 8.97 6.54 -0.45
C SER A 63 8.50 7.99 -0.55
N GLU A 64 7.76 8.34 -1.60
CA GLU A 64 7.24 9.69 -1.78
C GLU A 64 6.10 9.99 -0.81
N GLY A 65 5.25 9.00 -0.52
CA GLY A 65 4.26 9.08 0.56
C GLY A 65 4.86 9.45 1.91
N ILE A 66 5.96 8.79 2.29
CA ILE A 66 6.71 9.08 3.51
C ILE A 66 7.34 10.47 3.44
N ARG A 67 7.96 10.84 2.31
CA ARG A 67 8.61 12.15 2.14
C ARG A 67 7.59 13.30 2.33
N LEU A 68 6.44 13.21 1.66
CA LEU A 68 5.38 14.22 1.71
C LEU A 68 4.73 14.28 3.10
N LEU A 69 4.57 13.14 3.78
CA LEU A 69 4.14 13.14 5.18
C LEU A 69 5.16 13.88 6.06
N LEU A 70 6.45 13.52 6.00
CA LEU A 70 7.47 14.14 6.84
C LEU A 70 7.64 15.64 6.58
N ALA A 71 7.39 16.08 5.34
CA ALA A 71 7.32 17.49 4.96
C ALA A 71 6.00 18.18 5.38
N ARG A 72 5.05 17.44 5.97
CA ARG A 72 3.72 17.90 6.40
C ARG A 72 2.86 18.46 5.26
N GLU A 73 3.12 18.01 4.03
CA GLU A 73 2.38 18.41 2.83
C GLU A 73 1.05 17.63 2.69
N VAL A 74 0.90 16.52 3.41
CA VAL A 74 -0.29 15.67 3.45
C VAL A 74 -0.69 15.34 4.89
N ASP A 75 -1.93 14.90 5.07
CA ASP A 75 -2.48 14.51 6.36
C ASP A 75 -2.06 13.10 6.77
N PHE A 76 -1.80 12.22 5.79
CA PHE A 76 -1.29 10.88 6.02
C PHE A 76 -0.52 10.33 4.80
N GLY A 77 0.45 9.46 5.04
CA GLY A 77 1.19 8.73 4.01
C GLY A 77 0.76 7.26 3.94
N GLY A 78 0.78 6.66 2.74
CA GLY A 78 0.61 5.22 2.54
C GLY A 78 1.96 4.52 2.31
N THR A 79 2.23 3.41 2.99
CA THR A 79 3.48 2.66 2.82
C THR A 79 3.34 1.15 3.09
N ASP A 80 3.99 0.31 2.28
CA ASP A 80 4.02 -1.16 2.49
C ASP A 80 5.26 -1.62 3.28
N ALA A 81 6.06 -0.64 3.71
CA ALA A 81 7.17 -0.80 4.62
C ALA A 81 7.01 0.25 5.71
N PHE A 82 6.92 -0.16 6.97
CA PHE A 82 6.93 0.81 8.06
C PHE A 82 8.18 1.71 7.97
N LEU A 83 8.08 2.95 8.45
CA LEU A 83 9.22 3.89 8.40
C LEU A 83 10.45 3.26 9.07
N SER A 84 11.58 3.36 8.38
CA SER A 84 12.87 2.99 8.95
C SER A 84 13.22 3.91 10.12
N GLU A 85 14.11 3.45 11.01
CA GLU A 85 14.64 4.31 12.08
C GLU A 85 15.27 5.60 11.52
N GLY A 86 15.94 5.51 10.36
CA GLY A 86 16.48 6.67 9.66
C GLY A 86 15.41 7.62 9.10
N ASP A 87 14.22 7.14 8.74
CA ASP A 87 13.11 8.00 8.32
C ASP A 87 12.42 8.65 9.54
N MET A 88 12.20 7.90 10.62
CA MET A 88 11.62 8.43 11.85
C MET A 88 12.53 9.46 12.53
N GLY A 89 13.84 9.26 12.48
CA GLY A 89 14.83 10.22 13.01
C GLY A 89 14.90 11.56 12.26
N LYS A 90 14.20 11.73 11.13
CA LYS A 90 14.13 13.02 10.40
C LYS A 90 13.17 14.02 11.04
N THR A 91 12.39 13.60 12.02
CA THR A 91 11.45 14.46 12.74
C THR A 91 11.53 14.17 14.24
N PRO A 92 11.42 15.19 15.12
CA PRO A 92 11.29 14.96 16.56
C PRO A 92 9.89 14.44 16.95
N ASP A 93 8.92 14.53 16.05
CA ASP A 93 7.54 14.18 16.32
C ASP A 93 7.30 12.67 16.14
N THR A 94 6.47 12.10 17.00
CA THR A 94 6.11 10.68 16.91
C THR A 94 5.28 10.42 15.66
N ILE A 95 5.72 9.47 14.83
CA ILE A 95 4.93 8.91 13.72
C ILE A 95 4.24 7.64 14.22
N LEU A 96 2.94 7.54 13.97
CA LEU A 96 2.14 6.34 14.20
C LEU A 96 2.07 5.51 12.92
N HIS A 97 2.06 4.18 13.06
CA HIS A 97 1.88 3.23 11.98
C HIS A 97 0.57 2.49 12.19
N ILE A 98 -0.38 2.71 11.30
CA ILE A 98 -1.72 2.12 11.32
C ILE A 98 -1.72 1.01 10.27
N PRO A 99 -1.57 -0.28 10.63
CA PRO A 99 -1.72 -1.34 9.65
C PRO A 99 -3.15 -1.29 9.11
N THR A 100 -3.31 -1.45 7.80
CA THR A 100 -4.60 -1.30 7.12
C THR A 100 -5.11 -2.63 6.57
N CYS A 101 -4.25 -3.38 5.91
CA CYS A 101 -4.54 -4.70 5.38
C CYS A 101 -3.24 -5.49 5.23
N ILE A 102 -3.38 -6.77 4.89
CA ILE A 102 -2.24 -7.61 4.49
C ILE A 102 -2.45 -8.01 3.02
N GLY A 103 -1.40 -7.96 2.21
CA GLY A 103 -1.46 -8.43 0.83
C GLY A 103 -0.30 -9.33 0.46
N ALA A 104 -0.36 -9.87 -0.76
CA ALA A 104 0.73 -10.60 -1.38
C ALA A 104 1.39 -9.77 -2.48
N VAL A 105 2.72 -9.77 -2.52
CA VAL A 105 3.48 -9.43 -3.72
C VAL A 105 3.51 -10.66 -4.62
N ALA A 106 2.56 -10.73 -5.55
CA ALA A 106 2.47 -11.80 -6.53
C ALA A 106 3.55 -11.66 -7.60
N ILE A 107 4.25 -12.76 -7.87
CA ILE A 107 5.15 -12.86 -9.02
C ILE A 107 4.31 -13.19 -10.26
N ILE A 108 4.18 -12.23 -11.17
CA ILE A 108 3.45 -12.36 -12.43
C ILE A 108 4.40 -12.66 -13.57
N TYR A 109 3.90 -13.34 -14.61
CA TYR A 109 4.68 -13.64 -15.81
C TYR A 109 3.79 -13.67 -17.04
N ASN A 110 4.43 -13.63 -18.21
CA ASN A 110 3.77 -13.79 -19.49
C ASN A 110 4.46 -14.91 -20.27
N LEU A 111 3.85 -16.09 -20.25
CA LEU A 111 4.35 -17.28 -20.93
C LEU A 111 3.24 -17.86 -21.82
N PRO A 112 3.56 -18.31 -23.05
CA PRO A 112 2.59 -18.99 -23.90
C PRO A 112 1.90 -20.14 -23.16
N GLY A 113 0.57 -20.18 -23.23
CA GLY A 113 -0.24 -21.20 -22.57
C GLY A 113 -0.46 -21.02 -21.07
N ASN A 114 0.06 -19.93 -20.46
CA ASN A 114 -0.08 -19.61 -19.03
C ASN A 114 0.14 -20.84 -18.11
N PRO A 115 1.29 -21.52 -18.26
CA PRO A 115 1.56 -22.74 -17.51
C PRO A 115 1.52 -22.48 -16.01
N ASP A 116 1.14 -23.47 -15.20
CA ASP A 116 1.28 -23.36 -13.74
C ASP A 116 2.77 -23.37 -13.36
N LEU A 117 3.30 -22.18 -13.10
CA LEU A 117 4.71 -21.97 -12.83
C LEU A 117 5.00 -22.08 -11.33
N LYS A 118 6.01 -22.89 -10.99
CA LYS A 118 6.61 -23.00 -9.67
C LYS A 118 8.00 -22.40 -9.67
N LEU A 119 8.33 -21.61 -8.65
CA LEU A 119 9.66 -21.03 -8.45
C LEU A 119 10.16 -21.29 -7.02
N SER A 120 11.40 -21.76 -6.90
CA SER A 120 12.11 -21.80 -5.61
C SER A 120 12.76 -20.45 -5.32
N PRO A 121 13.15 -20.15 -4.06
CA PRO A 121 13.76 -18.88 -3.69
C PRO A 121 15.00 -18.53 -4.51
N ASP A 122 15.91 -19.50 -4.72
CA ASP A 122 17.15 -19.26 -5.48
C ASP A 122 16.91 -18.98 -6.96
N ILE A 123 15.95 -19.67 -7.58
CA ILE A 123 15.55 -19.42 -8.97
C ILE A 123 14.98 -18.01 -9.09
N LEU A 124 14.08 -17.61 -8.18
CA LEU A 124 13.49 -16.28 -8.20
C LEU A 124 14.58 -15.20 -8.03
N ALA A 125 15.47 -15.36 -7.04
CA ALA A 125 16.58 -14.44 -6.83
C ALA A 125 17.49 -14.33 -8.06
N ASP A 126 17.89 -15.46 -8.64
CA ASP A 126 18.80 -15.48 -9.80
C ASP A 126 18.15 -14.95 -11.09
N ILE A 127 16.82 -15.04 -11.24
CA ILE A 127 16.09 -14.35 -12.29
C ILE A 127 16.22 -12.83 -12.13
N PHE A 128 15.92 -12.30 -10.94
CA PHE A 128 15.98 -10.85 -10.69
C PHE A 128 17.42 -10.30 -10.62
N LEU A 129 18.43 -11.17 -10.43
CA LEU A 129 19.85 -10.84 -10.59
C LEU A 129 20.33 -10.95 -12.05
N GLY A 130 19.51 -11.43 -12.98
CA GLY A 130 19.88 -11.63 -14.38
C GLY A 130 20.83 -12.81 -14.63
N LYS A 131 20.98 -13.72 -13.66
CA LYS A 131 21.77 -14.95 -13.82
C LYS A 131 21.00 -16.05 -14.55
N ILE A 132 19.68 -16.12 -14.33
CA ILE A 132 18.79 -16.95 -15.15
C ILE A 132 18.13 -16.04 -16.18
N THR A 133 18.47 -16.24 -17.46
CA THR A 133 18.05 -15.37 -18.56
C THR A 133 17.14 -16.06 -19.56
N SER A 134 16.84 -17.35 -19.37
CA SER A 134 15.96 -18.15 -20.24
C SER A 134 15.00 -18.98 -19.41
N TRP A 135 13.74 -19.04 -19.85
CA TRP A 135 12.73 -19.91 -19.27
C TRP A 135 13.07 -21.40 -19.46
N SER A 136 13.92 -21.74 -20.42
CA SER A 136 14.41 -23.11 -20.61
C SER A 136 15.57 -23.49 -19.68
N ASP A 137 15.91 -22.67 -18.67
CA ASP A 137 16.94 -23.01 -17.70
C ASP A 137 16.63 -24.35 -17.03
N ARG A 138 17.67 -25.20 -16.89
CA ARG A 138 17.53 -26.56 -16.36
C ARG A 138 16.92 -26.55 -14.96
N ARG A 139 17.22 -25.55 -14.13
CA ARG A 139 16.70 -25.45 -12.76
C ARG A 139 15.20 -25.18 -12.75
N ILE A 140 14.71 -24.32 -13.66
CA ILE A 140 13.28 -24.06 -13.84
C ILE A 140 12.58 -25.31 -14.39
N SER A 141 13.16 -25.93 -15.42
CA SER A 141 12.58 -27.11 -16.08
C SER A 141 12.49 -28.32 -15.15
N GLN A 142 13.47 -28.51 -14.26
CA GLN A 142 13.48 -29.62 -13.30
C GLN A 142 12.30 -29.60 -12.33
N ILE A 143 11.78 -28.42 -11.97
CA ILE A 143 10.64 -28.26 -11.06
C ILE A 143 9.30 -28.05 -11.80
N ASN A 144 9.33 -27.78 -13.11
CA ASN A 144 8.16 -27.53 -13.97
C ASN A 144 8.10 -28.50 -15.18
N ARG A 145 8.27 -29.80 -14.94
CA ARG A 145 8.54 -30.81 -15.98
C ARG A 145 7.44 -30.99 -17.05
N SER A 146 6.23 -30.48 -16.83
CA SER A 146 5.07 -30.74 -17.69
C SER A 146 4.57 -29.54 -18.51
N THR A 147 5.21 -28.36 -18.43
CA THR A 147 4.54 -27.12 -18.87
C THR A 147 5.43 -26.03 -19.48
N MET A 148 6.74 -26.25 -19.67
CA MET A 148 7.62 -25.15 -20.08
C MET A 148 7.61 -24.89 -21.60
N PRO A 149 7.42 -23.64 -22.05
CA PRO A 149 7.53 -23.28 -23.46
C PRO A 149 8.98 -23.40 -23.94
N ALA A 150 9.18 -23.82 -25.18
CA ALA A 150 10.51 -23.95 -25.78
C ALA A 150 11.16 -22.56 -25.96
N LYS A 151 12.38 -22.40 -25.41
CA LYS A 151 13.36 -21.33 -25.67
C LYS A 151 12.82 -19.88 -25.72
N LEU A 152 12.33 -19.37 -24.58
CA LEU A 152 11.96 -17.96 -24.43
C LEU A 152 12.90 -17.24 -23.47
N LYS A 153 13.40 -16.06 -23.86
CA LYS A 153 14.23 -15.20 -23.00
C LYS A 153 13.39 -14.63 -21.85
N ILE A 154 14.01 -14.47 -20.68
CA ILE A 154 13.41 -13.81 -19.53
C ILE A 154 13.63 -12.30 -19.63
N SER A 155 12.54 -11.54 -19.54
CA SER A 155 12.55 -10.08 -19.45
C SER A 155 12.04 -9.65 -18.07
N VAL A 156 12.93 -9.23 -17.18
CA VAL A 156 12.55 -8.74 -15.85
C VAL A 156 11.89 -7.36 -15.97
N VAL A 157 10.77 -7.17 -15.28
CA VAL A 157 10.11 -5.88 -15.09
C VAL A 157 10.10 -5.57 -13.60
N HIS A 158 10.53 -4.36 -13.22
CA HIS A 158 10.60 -3.93 -11.84
C HIS A 158 10.07 -2.50 -11.68
N ARG A 159 9.87 -2.09 -10.43
CA ARG A 159 9.49 -0.71 -10.09
C ARG A 159 10.67 0.24 -10.27
N SER A 160 10.43 1.42 -10.84
CA SER A 160 11.44 2.49 -11.01
C SER A 160 11.47 3.45 -9.82
N GLU A 161 10.34 3.65 -9.16
CA GLU A 161 10.18 4.56 -8.04
C GLU A 161 10.43 3.87 -6.68
N GLY A 162 10.43 4.67 -5.60
CA GLY A 162 10.55 4.14 -4.24
C GLY A 162 9.27 3.43 -3.79
N SER A 163 9.32 2.09 -3.80
CA SER A 163 8.15 1.23 -3.68
C SER A 163 8.21 0.31 -2.46
N GLY A 164 7.12 0.27 -1.70
CA GLY A 164 6.93 -0.69 -0.62
C GLY A 164 6.79 -2.12 -1.15
N THR A 165 6.18 -2.32 -2.32
CA THR A 165 6.14 -3.62 -3.00
C THR A 165 7.56 -4.13 -3.31
N THR A 166 8.46 -3.24 -3.76
CA THR A 166 9.89 -3.55 -3.95
C THR A 166 10.58 -3.89 -2.63
N PHE A 167 10.24 -3.16 -1.56
CA PHE A 167 10.76 -3.46 -0.24
C PHE A 167 10.37 -4.86 0.23
N LEU A 168 9.09 -5.26 0.11
CA LEU A 168 8.64 -6.60 0.49
C LEU A 168 9.31 -7.71 -0.33
N LEU A 169 9.46 -7.52 -1.65
CA LEU A 169 10.20 -8.46 -2.50
C LEU A 169 11.67 -8.57 -2.07
N SER A 170 12.35 -7.44 -1.91
CA SER A 170 13.78 -7.42 -1.60
C SER A 170 14.10 -7.89 -0.18
N ASP A 171 13.21 -7.64 0.78
CA ASP A 171 13.28 -8.20 2.13
C ASP A 171 13.18 -9.72 2.09
N TYR A 172 12.19 -10.26 1.37
CA TYR A 172 12.07 -11.69 1.15
C TYR A 172 13.34 -12.28 0.52
N LEU A 173 13.80 -11.72 -0.61
CA LEU A 173 14.97 -12.23 -1.33
C LEU A 173 16.26 -12.13 -0.49
N THR A 174 16.39 -11.11 0.35
CA THR A 174 17.51 -10.94 1.28
C THR A 174 17.51 -12.00 2.39
N LYS A 175 16.34 -12.43 2.86
CA LYS A 175 16.21 -13.50 3.87
C LYS A 175 16.58 -14.88 3.31
N VAL A 176 16.24 -15.14 2.05
CA VAL A 176 16.29 -16.50 1.48
C VAL A 176 17.47 -16.76 0.55
N ASN A 177 18.18 -15.72 0.08
CA ASN A 177 19.28 -15.90 -0.87
C ASN A 177 20.52 -15.07 -0.49
N HIS A 178 21.63 -15.77 -0.21
CA HIS A 178 22.88 -15.15 0.21
C HIS A 178 23.48 -14.21 -0.84
N ASN A 179 23.41 -14.59 -2.12
CA ASN A 179 23.96 -13.78 -3.20
C ASN A 179 23.19 -12.46 -3.32
N TRP A 180 21.84 -12.52 -3.32
CA TRP A 180 20.99 -11.33 -3.30
C TRP A 180 21.33 -10.41 -2.14
N LYS A 181 21.41 -10.96 -0.91
CA LYS A 181 21.75 -10.19 0.29
C LYS A 181 23.09 -9.46 0.14
N LYS A 182 24.09 -10.10 -0.47
CA LYS A 182 25.42 -9.53 -0.68
C LYS A 182 25.45 -8.48 -1.79
N THR A 183 24.65 -8.64 -2.85
CA THR A 183 24.75 -7.79 -4.05
C THR A 183 23.73 -6.66 -4.13
N ILE A 184 22.50 -6.90 -3.67
CA ILE A 184 21.37 -5.97 -3.78
C ILE A 184 20.86 -5.55 -2.40
N GLY A 185 20.61 -6.53 -1.51
CA GLY A 185 20.04 -6.28 -0.19
C GLY A 185 18.55 -5.90 -0.20
N THR A 186 18.12 -5.21 0.85
CA THR A 186 16.72 -4.79 1.07
C THR A 186 16.57 -3.29 0.89
N GLY A 187 15.51 -2.85 0.21
CA GLY A 187 15.22 -1.43 0.05
C GLY A 187 13.97 -1.14 -0.77
N LYS A 188 13.43 0.09 -0.63
CA LYS A 188 12.33 0.60 -1.45
C LYS A 188 12.80 0.96 -2.88
N GLN A 189 14.08 1.29 -3.03
CA GLN A 189 14.77 1.51 -4.30
C GLN A 189 16.04 0.67 -4.31
N LEU A 190 16.29 -0.03 -5.41
CA LEU A 190 17.41 -0.96 -5.54
C LEU A 190 18.24 -0.60 -6.77
N ARG A 191 19.52 -0.95 -6.74
CA ARG A 191 20.41 -0.89 -7.91
C ARG A 191 20.23 -2.16 -8.73
N TRP A 192 19.14 -2.22 -9.49
CA TRP A 192 18.84 -3.37 -10.35
C TRP A 192 19.96 -3.63 -11.36
N GLN A 193 20.35 -4.90 -11.51
CA GLN A 193 21.39 -5.32 -12.46
C GLN A 193 20.82 -5.64 -13.85
N THR A 194 19.50 -5.81 -13.94
CA THR A 194 18.79 -6.15 -15.15
C THR A 194 17.33 -5.72 -15.05
N GLY A 195 16.64 -5.78 -16.19
CA GLY A 195 15.23 -5.52 -16.30
C GLY A 195 14.87 -4.10 -16.70
N ILE A 196 13.58 -3.87 -16.83
CA ILE A 196 12.99 -2.59 -17.22
C ILE A 196 12.27 -2.01 -16.01
N GLY A 197 12.66 -0.79 -15.63
CA GLY A 197 12.00 -0.02 -14.58
C GLY A 197 10.76 0.68 -15.13
N VAL A 198 9.62 0.49 -14.47
CA VAL A 198 8.38 1.21 -14.75
C VAL A 198 7.73 1.62 -13.43
N GLU A 199 6.94 2.68 -13.48
CA GLU A 199 6.27 3.19 -12.29
C GLU A 199 5.06 2.33 -11.94
N GLU A 200 4.79 2.23 -10.64
CA GLU A 200 3.58 1.69 -10.04
C GLU A 200 3.30 0.19 -10.30
N ASN A 201 2.32 -0.34 -9.58
CA ASN A 201 1.85 -1.71 -9.81
C ASN A 201 1.16 -1.83 -11.18
N SER A 202 0.43 -0.79 -11.59
CA SER A 202 -0.23 -0.68 -12.90
C SER A 202 0.78 -0.82 -14.03
N GLY A 203 1.83 0.00 -14.05
CA GLY A 203 2.86 -0.03 -15.09
C GLY A 203 3.59 -1.37 -15.19
N VAL A 204 3.97 -1.98 -14.05
CA VAL A 204 4.57 -3.33 -14.04
C VAL A 204 3.62 -4.37 -14.63
N SER A 205 2.36 -4.39 -14.18
CA SER A 205 1.38 -5.36 -14.63
C SER A 205 1.06 -5.23 -16.13
N ASP A 206 0.93 -3.99 -16.62
CA ASP A 206 0.68 -3.70 -18.03
C ASP A 206 1.85 -4.09 -18.92
N LEU A 207 3.09 -3.81 -18.49
CA LEU A 207 4.26 -4.15 -19.27
C LEU A 207 4.47 -5.67 -19.33
N VAL A 208 4.27 -6.38 -18.21
CA VAL A 208 4.34 -7.84 -18.19
C VAL A 208 3.29 -8.45 -19.13
N LYS A 209 2.04 -7.93 -19.09
CA LYS A 209 0.97 -8.37 -20.00
C LYS A 209 1.34 -8.25 -21.47
N LYS A 210 2.13 -7.24 -21.84
CA LYS A 210 2.49 -6.93 -23.24
C LYS A 210 3.70 -7.70 -23.75
N ILE A 211 4.65 -8.06 -22.89
CA ILE A 211 5.94 -8.64 -23.32
C ILE A 211 5.96 -10.15 -23.07
N PRO A 212 5.91 -11.00 -24.11
CA PRO A 212 6.15 -12.43 -23.96
C PRO A 212 7.52 -12.71 -23.34
N GLY A 213 7.55 -13.63 -22.38
CA GLY A 213 8.77 -14.00 -21.65
C GLY A 213 9.06 -13.10 -20.45
N SER A 214 8.22 -12.09 -20.19
CA SER A 214 8.43 -11.21 -19.05
C SER A 214 8.02 -11.85 -17.71
N ILE A 215 8.66 -11.34 -16.65
CA ILE A 215 8.37 -11.63 -15.25
C ILE A 215 8.45 -10.33 -14.47
N GLY A 216 7.51 -10.13 -13.55
CA GLY A 216 7.48 -8.97 -12.66
C GLY A 216 6.82 -9.30 -11.33
N TYR A 217 6.62 -8.28 -10.52
CA TYR A 217 6.02 -8.41 -9.19
C TYR A 217 5.03 -7.28 -8.94
N VAL A 218 3.84 -7.63 -8.46
CA VAL A 218 2.77 -6.67 -8.19
C VAL A 218 1.95 -7.11 -6.99
N SER A 219 1.16 -6.21 -6.40
CA SER A 219 0.11 -6.62 -5.47
C SER A 219 -0.89 -7.55 -6.18
N LEU A 220 -1.33 -8.61 -5.50
CA LEU A 220 -2.17 -9.68 -6.07
C LEU A 220 -3.40 -9.17 -6.84
N ASN A 221 -4.06 -8.15 -6.32
CA ASN A 221 -5.25 -7.56 -6.93
C ASN A 221 -5.00 -7.01 -8.36
N TYR A 222 -3.80 -6.50 -8.66
CA TYR A 222 -3.44 -6.05 -10.02
C TYR A 222 -3.28 -7.23 -10.98
N ALA A 223 -2.69 -8.33 -10.50
CA ALA A 223 -2.60 -9.56 -11.28
C ALA A 223 -4.01 -10.11 -11.60
N VAL A 224 -4.91 -10.12 -10.60
CA VAL A 224 -6.28 -10.60 -10.77
C VAL A 224 -7.07 -9.70 -11.74
N ALA A 225 -7.01 -8.38 -11.57
CA ALA A 225 -7.72 -7.42 -12.43
C ALA A 225 -7.37 -7.59 -13.91
N LEU A 226 -6.10 -7.87 -14.22
CA LEU A 226 -5.63 -8.09 -15.58
C LEU A 226 -5.64 -9.56 -16.05
N LYS A 227 -6.12 -10.48 -15.20
CA LYS A 227 -6.11 -11.94 -15.43
C LYS A 227 -4.71 -12.49 -15.76
N LEU A 228 -3.69 -11.94 -15.12
CA LEU A 228 -2.31 -12.36 -15.29
C LEU A 228 -2.03 -13.61 -14.44
N PRO A 229 -1.32 -14.62 -14.99
CA PRO A 229 -0.95 -15.78 -14.20
C PRO A 229 0.08 -15.41 -13.12
N THR A 230 0.00 -16.08 -11.97
CA THR A 230 0.90 -15.88 -10.83
C THR A 230 1.68 -17.15 -10.52
N ALA A 231 2.96 -17.00 -10.17
CA ALA A 231 3.82 -18.14 -9.85
C ALA A 231 3.56 -18.63 -8.42
N ALA A 232 3.54 -19.94 -8.23
CA ALA A 232 3.59 -20.54 -6.91
C ALA A 232 5.04 -20.48 -6.38
N LEU A 233 5.22 -19.98 -5.17
CA LEU A 233 6.54 -19.83 -4.55
C LEU A 233 6.73 -20.89 -3.47
N LYS A 234 7.90 -21.53 -3.46
CA LYS A 234 8.28 -22.45 -2.38
C LYS A 234 8.50 -21.65 -1.09
N ASN A 235 7.71 -21.93 -0.06
CA ASN A 235 7.83 -21.30 1.25
C ASN A 235 8.90 -21.97 2.12
N GLU A 236 9.12 -21.42 3.33
CA GLU A 236 10.11 -21.91 4.30
C GLU A 236 9.90 -23.39 4.66
N ARG A 237 8.64 -23.87 4.66
CA ARG A 237 8.29 -25.27 4.91
C ARG A 237 8.38 -26.17 3.67
N GLY A 238 8.90 -25.64 2.57
CA GLY A 238 9.15 -26.38 1.34
C GLY A 238 7.92 -26.61 0.47
N ARG A 239 6.77 -26.00 0.77
CA ARG A 239 5.52 -26.11 0.01
C ARG A 239 5.42 -24.98 -1.01
N TYR A 240 4.91 -25.30 -2.21
CA TYR A 240 4.65 -24.29 -3.24
C TYR A 240 3.29 -23.65 -3.00
N MET A 241 3.29 -22.36 -2.67
CA MET A 241 2.10 -21.60 -2.30
C MET A 241 1.77 -20.58 -3.40
N LYS A 242 0.51 -20.54 -3.83
CA LYS A 242 -0.02 -19.45 -4.66
C LYS A 242 -0.42 -18.27 -3.75
N PRO A 243 -0.40 -17.03 -4.26
CA PRO A 243 -0.90 -15.88 -3.52
C PRO A 243 -2.43 -15.92 -3.45
N THR A 244 -2.99 -16.09 -2.26
CA THR A 244 -4.44 -16.06 -1.99
C THR A 244 -4.71 -15.32 -0.68
N VAL A 245 -5.96 -14.91 -0.43
CA VAL A 245 -6.34 -14.26 0.83
C VAL A 245 -6.01 -15.16 2.04
N GLU A 246 -6.23 -16.47 1.93
CA GLU A 246 -6.01 -17.45 3.00
C GLU A 246 -4.51 -17.65 3.29
N SER A 247 -3.69 -17.78 2.23
CA SER A 247 -2.24 -17.95 2.37
C SER A 247 -1.55 -16.67 2.85
N VAL A 248 -2.11 -15.50 2.54
CA VAL A 248 -1.65 -14.21 3.08
C VAL A 248 -2.06 -14.05 4.54
N SER A 249 -3.32 -14.37 4.89
CA SER A 249 -3.79 -14.35 6.29
C SER A 249 -2.96 -15.26 7.19
N SER A 250 -2.57 -16.43 6.66
CA SER A 250 -1.69 -17.38 7.36
C SER A 250 -0.33 -16.78 7.74
N ALA A 251 0.22 -15.88 6.92
CA ALA A 251 1.52 -15.25 7.20
C ALA A 251 1.44 -14.26 8.38
N ALA A 252 0.27 -13.69 8.64
CA ALA A 252 0.03 -12.68 9.68
C ALA A 252 -0.39 -13.28 11.03
N SER A 253 -0.30 -14.60 11.19
CA SER A 253 -0.53 -15.29 12.48
C SER A 253 0.67 -15.12 13.41
N ILE A 254 0.92 -13.87 13.83
CA ILE A 254 2.05 -13.46 14.69
C ILE A 254 1.56 -12.53 15.79
N ASP A 255 2.35 -12.45 16.87
CA ASP A 255 2.19 -11.38 17.83
C ASP A 255 2.72 -10.05 17.27
N LEU A 256 1.85 -9.06 17.17
CA LEU A 256 2.24 -7.72 16.72
C LEU A 256 2.81 -6.90 17.88
N PRO A 257 3.93 -6.17 17.66
CA PRO A 257 4.47 -5.25 18.65
C PRO A 257 3.49 -4.10 18.91
N ALA A 258 3.68 -3.36 20.01
CA ALA A 258 2.78 -2.30 20.44
C ALA A 258 2.65 -1.13 19.43
N ASP A 259 3.64 -0.95 18.56
CA ASP A 259 3.66 0.03 17.47
C ASP A 259 3.24 -0.56 16.12
N ALA A 260 2.76 -1.82 16.10
CA ALA A 260 2.32 -2.59 14.95
C ALA A 260 3.36 -2.84 13.84
N ARG A 261 4.61 -2.38 13.98
CA ARG A 261 5.63 -2.51 12.94
C ARG A 261 6.16 -3.93 12.84
N ALA A 262 5.70 -4.68 11.84
CA ALA A 262 6.12 -6.06 11.63
C ALA A 262 6.45 -6.38 10.17
N LEU A 263 7.42 -7.29 9.97
CA LEU A 263 7.73 -7.92 8.70
C LEU A 263 7.34 -9.40 8.75
N ILE A 264 6.45 -9.81 7.84
CA ILE A 264 5.94 -11.19 7.77
C ILE A 264 6.36 -11.92 6.48
N THR A 265 7.31 -11.37 5.73
CA THR A 265 7.91 -12.07 4.59
C THR A 265 8.72 -13.27 5.08
N ASN A 266 8.71 -14.34 4.27
CA ASN A 266 9.24 -15.66 4.60
C ASN A 266 8.72 -16.19 5.95
N SER A 267 7.41 -16.04 6.21
CA SER A 267 6.78 -16.58 7.42
C SER A 267 6.98 -18.10 7.53
N GLY A 268 7.26 -18.55 8.77
CA GLY A 268 7.41 -19.96 9.10
C GLY A 268 6.10 -20.74 9.19
N HIS A 269 4.95 -20.11 8.93
CA HIS A 269 3.68 -20.81 8.87
C HIS A 269 3.59 -21.70 7.61
N PRO A 270 3.21 -22.99 7.72
CA PRO A 270 3.27 -23.94 6.61
C PRO A 270 2.39 -23.59 5.41
N ASN A 271 1.32 -22.82 5.61
CA ASN A 271 0.41 -22.38 4.57
C ASN A 271 0.61 -20.91 4.18
N ALA A 272 1.68 -20.25 4.64
CA ALA A 272 1.94 -18.86 4.31
C ALA A 272 2.49 -18.70 2.88
N TYR A 273 1.97 -17.71 2.17
CA TYR A 273 2.63 -17.22 0.95
C TYR A 273 3.92 -16.47 1.33
N PRO A 274 5.06 -16.69 0.63
CA PRO A 274 6.35 -16.20 1.11
C PRO A 274 6.52 -14.68 1.09
N ILE A 275 5.84 -13.97 0.18
CA ILE A 275 5.99 -12.51 0.01
C ILE A 275 4.70 -11.80 0.43
N SER A 276 4.26 -12.09 1.66
CA SER A 276 3.17 -11.39 2.32
C SER A 276 3.67 -10.21 3.13
N GLY A 277 2.86 -9.16 3.26
CA GLY A 277 3.23 -7.97 4.03
C GLY A 277 2.02 -7.14 4.43
N PHE A 278 2.15 -6.44 5.57
CA PHE A 278 1.22 -5.39 5.97
C PHE A 278 1.43 -4.15 5.10
N SER A 279 0.34 -3.48 4.75
CA SER A 279 0.39 -2.08 4.35
C SER A 279 -0.04 -1.20 5.53
N TYR A 280 0.47 0.03 5.55
CA TYR A 280 0.30 0.97 6.64
C TYR A 280 -0.18 2.32 6.11
N ILE A 281 -1.06 2.96 6.87
CA ILE A 281 -1.18 4.41 6.89
C ILE A 281 -0.25 4.94 7.99
N VAL A 282 0.51 5.97 7.66
CA VAL A 282 1.43 6.64 8.59
C VAL A 282 1.03 8.10 8.75
N LEU A 283 1.10 8.59 9.98
CA LEU A 283 0.69 9.95 10.34
C LEU A 283 1.38 10.40 11.62
N PHE A 284 1.44 11.71 11.86
CA PHE A 284 1.92 12.23 13.14
C PHE A 284 0.97 11.89 14.28
N ARG A 285 1.48 11.66 15.48
CA ARG A 285 0.65 11.46 16.67
C ARG A 285 -0.08 12.74 17.06
N GLU A 286 0.64 13.85 17.12
CA GLU A 286 0.09 15.17 17.37
C GLU A 286 -0.44 15.77 16.07
N GLN A 287 -1.68 16.24 16.09
CA GLN A 287 -2.43 16.71 14.92
C GLN A 287 -2.60 18.23 14.90
N ALA A 288 -2.24 18.95 15.97
CA ALA A 288 -2.24 20.41 16.02
C ALA A 288 -0.96 21.01 15.40
N TYR A 289 -0.73 20.76 14.11
CA TYR A 289 0.37 21.32 13.33
C TYR A 289 -0.14 22.15 12.14
N HIS A 290 0.66 23.07 11.61
CA HIS A 290 0.33 23.92 10.43
C HIS A 290 -1.09 24.50 10.42
N GLN A 291 -1.57 24.99 11.57
CA GLN A 291 -2.92 25.56 11.71
C GLN A 291 -4.05 24.57 11.32
N ARG A 292 -3.79 23.26 11.36
CA ARG A 292 -4.80 22.22 11.13
C ARG A 292 -5.94 22.40 12.12
N SER A 293 -7.18 22.37 11.64
CA SER A 293 -8.36 22.48 12.51
C SER A 293 -8.57 21.19 13.31
N LYS A 294 -9.13 21.34 14.51
CA LYS A 294 -9.53 20.21 15.36
C LYS A 294 -10.51 19.28 14.63
N GLU A 295 -11.50 19.86 13.95
CA GLU A 295 -12.49 19.11 13.16
C GLU A 295 -11.83 18.21 12.10
N LYS A 296 -10.81 18.73 11.39
CA LYS A 296 -10.06 17.94 10.41
C LYS A 296 -9.23 16.83 11.06
N ALA A 297 -8.71 17.05 12.28
CA ALA A 297 -8.01 16.01 13.03
C ALA A 297 -8.96 14.90 13.51
N GLU A 298 -10.14 15.28 14.04
CA GLU A 298 -11.19 14.35 14.45
C GLU A 298 -11.74 13.54 13.26
N SER A 299 -11.94 14.17 12.09
CA SER A 299 -12.35 13.46 10.88
C SER A 299 -11.32 12.42 10.42
N LEU A 300 -10.02 12.70 10.53
CA LEU A 300 -8.99 11.70 10.24
C LEU A 300 -9.05 10.54 11.24
N ALA A 301 -9.20 10.83 12.53
CA ALA A 301 -9.30 9.81 13.56
C ALA A 301 -10.50 8.87 13.34
N ARG A 302 -11.68 9.41 13.02
CA ARG A 302 -12.89 8.63 12.70
C ARG A 302 -12.74 7.79 11.44
N PHE A 303 -12.15 8.35 10.39
CA PHE A 303 -11.89 7.60 9.16
C PHE A 303 -10.97 6.40 9.42
N LEU A 304 -9.84 6.61 10.12
CA LEU A 304 -8.91 5.52 10.42
C LEU A 304 -9.52 4.47 11.35
N TRP A 305 -10.35 4.89 12.31
CA TRP A 305 -11.12 3.98 13.16
C TRP A 305 -12.05 3.10 12.32
N TRP A 306 -12.83 3.71 11.43
CA TRP A 306 -13.73 2.98 10.52
C TRP A 306 -12.96 2.02 9.60
N CYS A 307 -11.81 2.43 9.06
CA CYS A 307 -10.98 1.60 8.18
C CYS A 307 -10.55 0.28 8.83
N ILE A 308 -10.17 0.30 10.11
CA ILE A 308 -9.72 -0.91 10.83
C ILE A 308 -10.89 -1.75 11.38
N HIS A 309 -12.11 -1.23 11.34
CA HIS A 309 -13.33 -1.92 11.77
C HIS A 309 -14.23 -2.19 10.55
N GLU A 310 -15.25 -1.37 10.32
CA GLU A 310 -16.27 -1.56 9.28
C GLU A 310 -15.68 -1.67 7.88
N GLY A 311 -14.60 -0.94 7.60
CA GLY A 311 -13.91 -0.95 6.32
C GLY A 311 -13.24 -2.29 5.99
N GLN A 312 -12.90 -3.11 6.99
CA GLN A 312 -12.22 -4.39 6.76
C GLN A 312 -13.05 -5.37 5.91
N ARG A 313 -14.39 -5.21 5.87
CA ARG A 313 -15.26 -6.03 5.01
C ARG A 313 -14.95 -5.88 3.51
N GLU A 314 -14.37 -4.75 3.12
CA GLU A 314 -14.05 -4.44 1.71
C GLU A 314 -12.72 -5.10 1.28
N ALA A 315 -11.89 -5.59 2.21
CA ALA A 315 -10.55 -6.11 1.93
C ALA A 315 -10.60 -7.42 1.13
N GLY A 316 -11.37 -8.41 1.59
CA GLY A 316 -11.47 -9.74 0.99
C GLY A 316 -11.91 -9.71 -0.49
N PRO A 317 -13.01 -9.02 -0.86
CA PRO A 317 -13.44 -8.86 -2.25
C PRO A 317 -12.38 -8.24 -3.18
N LEU A 318 -11.42 -7.51 -2.62
CA LEU A 318 -10.31 -6.88 -3.34
C LEU A 318 -8.99 -7.66 -3.24
N PHE A 319 -9.05 -8.93 -2.79
CA PHE A 319 -7.90 -9.83 -2.66
C PHE A 319 -6.84 -9.39 -1.64
N TYR A 320 -7.25 -8.60 -0.65
CA TYR A 320 -6.47 -8.35 0.56
C TYR A 320 -6.97 -9.24 1.69
N ALA A 321 -6.05 -9.68 2.55
CA ALA A 321 -6.42 -10.26 3.82
C ALA A 321 -6.79 -9.13 4.81
N PRO A 322 -7.97 -9.21 5.45
CA PRO A 322 -8.33 -8.29 6.51
C PRO A 322 -7.37 -8.45 7.69
N LEU A 323 -7.26 -7.42 8.51
CA LEU A 323 -6.47 -7.45 9.73
C LEU A 323 -6.97 -8.56 10.66
N PRO A 324 -6.08 -9.41 11.20
CA PRO A 324 -6.47 -10.34 12.24
C PRO A 324 -6.89 -9.55 13.48
N ARG A 325 -7.76 -10.15 14.31
CA ARG A 325 -8.28 -9.50 15.52
C ARG A 325 -7.19 -8.88 16.40
N GLN A 326 -6.05 -9.56 16.54
CA GLN A 326 -4.92 -9.03 17.31
C GLN A 326 -4.34 -7.74 16.71
N ALA A 327 -4.24 -7.64 15.38
CA ALA A 327 -3.81 -6.43 14.71
C ALA A 327 -4.80 -5.29 14.91
N VAL A 328 -6.11 -5.56 14.84
CA VAL A 328 -7.14 -4.56 15.16
C VAL A 328 -6.95 -4.04 16.59
N LEU A 329 -6.81 -4.92 17.59
CA LEU A 329 -6.63 -4.53 18.99
C LEU A 329 -5.36 -3.69 19.25
N VAL A 330 -4.24 -4.03 18.59
CA VAL A 330 -3.02 -3.22 18.65
C VAL A 330 -3.27 -1.84 18.02
N THR A 331 -3.93 -1.82 16.87
CA THR A 331 -4.17 -0.59 16.11
C THR A 331 -5.15 0.35 16.81
N GLU A 332 -6.16 -0.18 17.51
CA GLU A 332 -7.04 0.60 18.38
C GLU A 332 -6.25 1.37 19.44
N LYS A 333 -5.27 0.70 20.09
CA LYS A 333 -4.41 1.36 21.09
C LYS A 333 -3.57 2.47 20.48
N ILE A 334 -3.03 2.25 19.29
CA ILE A 334 -2.26 3.26 18.55
C ILE A 334 -3.17 4.45 18.21
N LEU A 335 -4.36 4.22 17.66
CA LEU A 335 -5.30 5.28 17.29
C LEU A 335 -5.80 6.09 18.49
N ARG A 336 -6.03 5.44 19.65
CA ARG A 336 -6.38 6.15 20.90
C ARG A 336 -5.25 7.05 21.43
N SER A 337 -4.02 6.87 20.96
CA SER A 337 -2.90 7.77 21.29
C SER A 337 -2.86 9.06 20.46
N LEU A 338 -3.66 9.13 19.38
CA LEU A 338 -3.74 10.29 18.49
C LEU A 338 -4.31 11.50 19.27
N ALA A 339 -3.64 12.64 19.14
CA ALA A 339 -3.92 13.81 19.96
C ALA A 339 -4.02 15.08 19.13
N TYR A 340 -4.75 16.06 19.66
CA TYR A 340 -4.80 17.43 19.16
C TYR A 340 -4.54 18.37 20.33
N ALA A 341 -3.44 19.12 20.26
CA ALA A 341 -2.95 19.98 21.33
C ALA A 341 -2.82 19.22 22.66
N GLY A 342 -2.27 18.01 22.60
CA GLY A 342 -2.09 17.11 23.75
C GLY A 342 -3.37 16.41 24.25
N GLN A 343 -4.55 16.71 23.70
CA GLN A 343 -5.81 16.08 24.10
C GLN A 343 -6.15 14.90 23.18
N PRO A 344 -6.58 13.74 23.70
CA PRO A 344 -6.98 12.59 22.88
C PRO A 344 -8.11 12.93 21.89
N LEU A 345 -7.99 12.44 20.66
CA LEU A 345 -9.01 12.62 19.61
C LEU A 345 -10.10 11.54 19.62
N LEU A 346 -9.80 10.37 20.16
CA LEU A 346 -10.74 9.27 20.32
C LEU A 346 -11.01 9.06 21.81
N LYS A 347 -12.25 8.72 22.13
CA LYS A 347 -12.62 8.35 23.51
C LYS A 347 -11.90 7.05 23.90
N PRO A 348 -11.75 6.73 25.20
CA PRO A 348 -11.15 5.48 25.69
C PRO A 348 -11.90 4.21 25.28
#